data_AF-A0A371KFD7-F1
#
_entry.id   AF-A0A371KFD7-F1
#
_cell.length_a   1.000
_cell.length_b   1.000
_cell.length_c   1.000
_cell.angle_alpha   90.00
_cell.angle_beta   90.00
_cell.angle_gamma   90.00
#
_symmetry.space_group_name_H-M   'P 1'
#
loop_
_entity.id
_entity.type
_entity.pdbx_description
1 polymer ?
#
loop_
_entity_poly.entity_id
_entity_poly.type
_entity_poly.pdbx_seq_one_letter_code
_entity_poly.pdbx_strand_id
1 'polypeptide(L)'
;MRRRGGDDARETSGRSARAQTTIDFAVGVGIFLLAVAWVVGTIPQILDPFEAEQDRPLVANRAADSLTQRLLVDDENPDVLDPVCTAAFFDGDSPDEPPGDCDYGSADPNAATGIGASYGLNVTLSQNRSVVETTGEPVPTTRSVVTARRAVLLDGDLHELSVRVW
;
A
#
# COMPACT_ATOMS: atom_id res chain seq x y z
N MET A 1 32.79 -86.41 -35.78
CA MET A 1 33.64 -85.73 -34.75
C MET A 1 33.97 -84.33 -35.28
N ARG A 2 33.22 -83.28 -34.90
CA ARG A 2 33.46 -82.31 -33.80
C ARG A 2 34.72 -81.44 -33.96
N ARG A 3 34.50 -80.15 -34.27
CA ARG A 3 34.93 -78.91 -33.55
C ARG A 3 34.45 -77.71 -34.41
N ARG A 4 33.39 -76.96 -34.08
CA ARG A 4 33.24 -75.93 -33.00
C ARG A 4 34.46 -74.99 -33.05
N GLY A 5 34.39 -73.80 -33.64
CA GLY A 5 33.40 -72.74 -33.41
C GLY A 5 33.95 -71.85 -32.29
N GLY A 6 34.63 -70.77 -32.65
CA GLY A 6 35.28 -69.81 -31.75
C GLY A 6 36.08 -68.78 -32.56
N ASP A 7 36.21 -67.58 -32.00
CA ASP A 7 36.91 -66.39 -32.49
C ASP A 7 36.00 -65.46 -33.33
N ASP A 8 35.63 -64.25 -32.92
CA ASP A 8 35.98 -63.47 -31.75
C ASP A 8 34.83 -62.51 -31.43
N ALA A 9 34.45 -62.47 -30.16
CA ALA A 9 33.55 -61.46 -29.65
C ALA A 9 34.35 -60.19 -29.33
N ARG A 10 33.90 -59.08 -29.93
CA ARG A 10 34.01 -57.69 -29.45
C ARG A 10 35.41 -57.11 -29.24
N GLU A 11 35.67 -56.04 -30.00
CA GLU A 11 36.01 -54.75 -29.37
C GLU A 11 35.68 -53.57 -30.30
N THR A 12 34.41 -53.18 -30.35
CA THR A 12 34.02 -51.81 -30.69
C THR A 12 33.99 -50.98 -29.40
N SER A 13 35.14 -50.88 -28.73
CA SER A 13 35.33 -49.96 -27.61
C SER A 13 36.12 -48.76 -28.09
N GLY A 14 35.60 -47.56 -27.83
CA GLY A 14 36.43 -46.35 -27.84
C GLY A 14 36.15 -45.31 -28.93
N ARG A 15 34.87 -45.00 -29.23
CA ARG A 15 34.57 -43.68 -29.82
C ARG A 15 33.18 -43.17 -29.45
N SER A 16 32.95 -42.87 -28.17
CA SER A 16 31.75 -42.08 -27.81
C SER A 16 31.81 -41.25 -26.53
N ALA A 17 32.81 -41.42 -25.66
CA ALA A 17 32.77 -40.76 -24.34
C ALA A 17 33.34 -39.32 -24.27
N ARG A 18 34.04 -38.82 -25.30
CA ARG A 18 34.77 -37.53 -25.23
C ARG A 18 34.08 -36.33 -25.91
N ALA A 19 32.93 -36.51 -26.57
CA ALA A 19 32.21 -35.44 -27.25
C ALA A 19 30.96 -34.94 -26.48
N GLN A 20 30.69 -35.48 -25.28
CA GLN A 20 29.42 -35.26 -24.57
C GLN A 20 29.42 -34.04 -23.64
N THR A 21 30.58 -33.54 -23.21
CA THR A 21 30.67 -32.42 -22.25
C THR A 21 30.26 -31.06 -22.81
N THR A 22 30.47 -30.80 -24.11
CA THR A 22 30.19 -29.48 -24.69
C THR A 22 28.70 -29.20 -24.83
N ILE A 23 27.91 -30.23 -25.16
CA ILE A 23 26.44 -30.11 -25.25
C ILE A 23 25.86 -29.92 -23.85
N ASP A 24 26.28 -30.71 -22.87
CA ASP A 24 25.81 -30.58 -21.48
C ASP A 24 26.16 -29.21 -20.88
N PHE A 25 27.35 -28.66 -21.19
CA PHE A 25 27.73 -27.30 -20.81
C PHE A 25 26.85 -26.24 -21.48
N ALA A 26 26.62 -26.34 -22.79
CA ALA A 26 25.78 -25.39 -23.52
C ALA A 26 24.33 -25.41 -23.02
N VAL A 27 23.80 -26.59 -22.73
CA VAL A 27 22.45 -26.76 -22.16
C VAL A 27 22.40 -26.17 -20.75
N GLY A 28 23.41 -26.43 -19.91
CA GLY A 28 23.50 -25.88 -18.56
C GLY A 28 23.55 -24.36 -18.54
N VAL A 29 24.42 -23.76 -19.36
CA VAL A 29 24.51 -22.30 -19.52
C VAL A 29 23.21 -21.73 -20.08
N GLY A 30 22.59 -22.39 -21.06
CA GLY A 30 21.32 -21.96 -21.65
C GLY A 30 20.19 -21.91 -20.62
N ILE A 31 20.01 -22.99 -19.84
CA ILE A 31 19.02 -23.04 -18.76
C ILE A 31 19.32 -22.02 -17.67
N PHE A 32 20.59 -21.86 -17.30
CA PHE A 32 21.00 -20.88 -16.30
C PHE A 32 20.66 -19.45 -16.73
N LEU A 33 21.02 -19.06 -17.96
CA LEU A 33 20.71 -17.73 -18.48
C LEU A 33 19.20 -17.49 -18.62
N LEU A 34 18.44 -18.51 -19.03
CA LEU A 34 16.98 -18.45 -19.05
C LEU A 34 16.40 -18.21 -17.66
N ALA A 35 16.88 -18.94 -16.65
CA ALA A 35 16.44 -18.78 -15.27
C ALA A 35 16.79 -17.38 -14.74
N VAL A 36 18.00 -16.87 -14.99
CA VAL A 36 18.41 -15.51 -14.58
C VAL A 36 17.54 -14.46 -15.27
N ALA A 37 17.32 -14.56 -16.57
CA ALA A 37 16.47 -13.63 -17.31
C ALA A 37 15.02 -13.65 -16.79
N TRP A 38 14.49 -14.85 -16.48
CA TRP A 38 13.17 -15.00 -15.87
C TRP A 38 13.12 -14.31 -14.50
N VAL A 39 14.10 -14.55 -13.63
CA VAL A 39 14.17 -13.95 -12.29
C VAL A 39 14.24 -12.43 -12.36
N VAL A 40 15.13 -11.88 -13.20
CA VAL A 40 15.29 -10.43 -13.37
C VAL A 40 14.03 -9.80 -13.98
N GLY A 41 13.31 -10.50 -14.86
CA GLY A 41 12.04 -10.01 -15.41
C GLY A 41 10.87 -10.11 -14.44
N THR A 42 10.85 -11.12 -13.55
CA THR A 42 9.70 -11.42 -12.68
C THR A 42 9.78 -10.73 -11.32
N ILE A 43 10.98 -10.64 -10.70
CA ILE A 43 11.14 -10.05 -9.36
C ILE A 43 10.61 -8.61 -9.29
N PRO A 44 10.98 -7.69 -10.20
CA PRO A 44 10.49 -6.31 -10.13
C PRO A 44 8.97 -6.23 -10.14
N GLN A 45 8.33 -7.10 -10.94
CA GLN A 45 6.87 -7.15 -11.07
C GLN A 45 6.16 -7.66 -9.80
N ILE A 46 6.84 -8.47 -8.97
CA ILE A 46 6.35 -8.89 -7.65
C ILE A 46 6.52 -7.77 -6.62
N LEU A 47 7.55 -6.93 -6.77
CA LEU A 47 7.90 -5.86 -5.84
C LEU A 47 7.14 -4.55 -6.09
N ASP A 48 6.73 -4.28 -7.34
CA ASP A 48 5.97 -3.10 -7.77
C ASP A 48 4.76 -2.73 -6.88
N PRO A 49 3.87 -3.66 -6.44
CA PRO A 49 2.78 -3.32 -5.53
C PRO A 49 3.25 -2.79 -4.16
N PHE A 50 4.48 -3.09 -3.77
CA PHE A 50 5.08 -2.60 -2.53
C PHE A 50 5.84 -1.30 -2.70
N GLU A 51 5.91 -0.65 -3.86
CA GLU A 51 6.53 0.68 -3.98
C GLU A 51 5.50 1.79 -4.22
N ALA A 52 4.42 1.51 -4.96
CA ALA A 52 3.41 2.51 -5.32
C ALA A 52 2.43 2.90 -4.17
N GLU A 53 2.40 2.15 -3.08
CA GLU A 53 1.39 2.28 -2.01
C GLU A 53 1.98 2.48 -0.60
N GLN A 54 3.30 2.61 -0.43
CA GLN A 54 3.96 2.58 0.90
C GLN A 54 3.72 3.82 1.74
N ASP A 55 3.56 4.97 1.10
CA ASP A 55 3.40 6.25 1.76
C ASP A 55 1.95 6.47 2.21
N ARG A 56 0.95 5.91 1.51
CA ARG A 56 -0.48 6.10 1.81
C ARG A 56 -0.87 5.75 3.25
N PRO A 57 -0.41 4.62 3.86
CA PRO A 57 -0.66 4.36 5.29
C PRO A 57 -0.05 5.41 6.21
N LEU A 58 1.15 5.90 5.89
CA LEU A 58 1.80 6.96 6.66
C LEU A 58 1.04 8.29 6.53
N VAL A 59 0.64 8.66 5.32
CA VAL A 59 -0.16 9.85 5.01
C VAL A 59 -1.50 9.80 5.75
N ALA A 60 -2.23 8.69 5.66
CA ALA A 60 -3.51 8.51 6.35
C ALA A 60 -3.38 8.65 7.87
N ASN A 61 -2.35 8.03 8.48
CA ASN A 61 -2.11 8.16 9.91
C ASN A 61 -1.74 9.58 10.30
N ARG A 62 -0.84 10.23 9.56
CA ARG A 62 -0.40 11.61 9.85
C ARG A 62 -1.55 12.60 9.73
N ALA A 63 -2.43 12.42 8.75
CA ALA A 63 -3.64 13.22 8.60
C ALA A 63 -4.60 12.98 9.77
N ALA A 64 -4.87 11.72 10.13
CA ALA A 64 -5.72 11.39 11.28
C ALA A 64 -5.18 11.96 12.60
N ASP A 65 -3.88 11.82 12.87
CA ASP A 65 -3.24 12.38 14.06
C ASP A 65 -3.29 13.92 14.05
N SER A 66 -3.11 14.53 12.88
CA SER A 66 -3.19 16.00 12.77
C SER A 66 -4.59 16.51 13.10
N LEU A 67 -5.63 15.86 12.58
CA LEU A 67 -7.02 16.21 12.90
C LEU A 67 -7.32 16.02 14.39
N THR A 68 -6.95 14.86 14.95
CA THR A 68 -7.39 14.42 16.29
C THR A 68 -6.50 14.84 17.45
N GLN A 69 -5.33 15.40 17.19
CA GLN A 69 -4.39 15.83 18.24
C GLN A 69 -4.04 17.32 18.15
N ARG A 70 -4.55 18.04 17.15
CA ARG A 70 -4.18 19.44 16.93
C ARG A 70 -5.26 20.30 16.30
N LEU A 71 -5.84 19.86 15.18
CA LEU A 71 -6.65 20.76 14.35
C LEU A 71 -8.11 20.84 14.81
N LEU A 72 -8.64 19.76 15.37
CA LEU A 72 -10.04 19.66 15.81
C LEU A 72 -10.15 19.41 17.32
N VAL A 73 -9.06 19.49 18.07
CA VAL A 73 -9.09 19.19 19.52
C VAL A 73 -9.57 20.38 20.33
N ASP A 74 -10.16 20.07 21.47
CA ASP A 74 -10.31 21.02 22.57
C ASP A 74 -8.93 21.28 23.21
N ASP A 75 -8.65 22.54 23.56
CA ASP A 75 -7.33 23.00 24.05
C ASP A 75 -6.86 22.26 25.32
N GLU A 76 -7.80 21.66 26.06
CA GLU A 76 -7.53 21.03 27.35
C GLU A 76 -7.14 19.54 27.25
N ASN A 77 -7.58 18.81 26.20
CA ASN A 77 -7.42 17.36 26.14
C ASN A 77 -7.17 16.80 24.73
N PRO A 78 -6.05 16.07 24.51
CA PRO A 78 -5.88 15.32 23.26
C PRO A 78 -6.97 14.24 23.14
N ASP A 79 -7.41 13.96 21.91
CA ASP A 79 -8.49 13.01 21.56
C ASP A 79 -9.93 13.42 21.99
N VAL A 80 -10.10 14.60 22.60
CA VAL A 80 -11.41 15.25 22.77
C VAL A 80 -11.52 16.33 21.70
N LEU A 81 -12.54 16.23 20.85
CA LEU A 81 -12.74 17.17 19.77
C LEU A 81 -13.55 18.39 20.23
N ASP A 82 -13.16 19.57 19.77
CA ASP A 82 -13.96 20.78 19.94
C ASP A 82 -15.23 20.69 19.06
N PRO A 83 -16.44 20.81 19.62
CA PRO A 83 -17.67 20.64 18.86
C PRO A 83 -17.89 21.69 17.78
N VAL A 84 -17.49 22.94 18.04
CA VAL A 84 -17.69 24.05 17.11
C VAL A 84 -16.76 23.91 15.91
N CYS A 85 -15.47 23.66 16.16
CA CYS A 85 -14.47 23.45 15.11
C CYS A 85 -14.75 22.18 14.32
N THR A 86 -15.18 21.10 14.98
CA THR A 86 -15.51 19.84 14.30
C THR A 86 -16.71 20.01 13.37
N ALA A 87 -17.81 20.60 13.86
CA ALA A 87 -18.98 20.84 13.02
C ALA A 87 -18.64 21.74 11.81
N ALA A 88 -17.92 22.84 12.06
CA ALA A 88 -17.52 23.77 11.00
C ALA A 88 -16.58 23.14 9.96
N PHE A 89 -15.69 22.24 10.37
CA PHE A 89 -14.81 21.50 9.46
C PHE A 89 -15.60 20.57 8.53
N PHE A 90 -16.65 19.90 9.05
CA PHE A 90 -17.46 18.98 8.26
C PHE A 90 -18.53 19.67 7.40
N ASP A 91 -19.05 20.83 7.80
CA ASP A 91 -20.04 21.60 7.01
C ASP A 91 -19.46 22.06 5.66
N GLY A 92 -18.16 22.36 5.58
CA GLY A 92 -17.47 22.64 4.31
C GLY A 92 -17.85 23.96 3.60
N ASP A 93 -18.78 24.73 4.16
CA ASP A 93 -19.37 25.92 3.52
C ASP A 93 -18.45 27.17 3.50
N SER A 94 -17.30 27.14 4.18
CA SER A 94 -16.34 28.24 4.22
C SER A 94 -14.90 27.72 4.18
N PRO A 95 -14.41 27.31 3.00
CA PRO A 95 -13.10 26.67 2.86
C PRO A 95 -11.91 27.58 3.16
N ASP A 96 -12.12 28.91 3.25
CA ASP A 96 -11.03 29.88 3.33
C ASP A 96 -10.85 30.54 4.70
N GLU A 97 -11.79 30.39 5.64
CA GLU A 97 -11.64 30.94 6.99
C GLU A 97 -12.46 30.14 8.02
N PRO A 98 -11.81 29.46 8.97
CA PRO A 98 -12.49 28.73 10.03
C PRO A 98 -13.11 29.71 11.05
N PRO A 99 -14.22 29.35 11.72
CA PRO A 99 -14.84 30.25 12.68
C PRO A 99 -14.00 30.36 13.96
N GLY A 100 -13.94 31.56 14.54
CA GLY A 100 -13.34 31.77 15.85
C GLY A 100 -11.85 31.41 15.92
N ASP A 101 -11.48 30.60 16.91
CA ASP A 101 -10.09 30.23 17.23
C ASP A 101 -9.70 28.84 16.66
N CYS A 102 -10.42 28.32 15.66
CA CYS A 102 -10.15 27.00 15.09
C CYS A 102 -8.87 26.97 14.22
N ASP A 103 -7.97 26.02 14.48
CA ASP A 103 -6.61 25.98 13.93
C ASP A 103 -6.47 25.34 12.54
N TYR A 104 -7.54 24.75 11.98
CA TYR A 104 -7.45 23.96 10.75
C TYR A 104 -7.23 24.76 9.47
N GLY A 105 -7.42 26.08 9.49
CA GLY A 105 -7.13 27.02 8.40
C GLY A 105 -8.01 26.90 7.14
N SER A 106 -8.43 25.69 6.76
CA SER A 106 -9.31 25.40 5.63
C SER A 106 -10.18 24.18 5.92
N ALA A 107 -11.46 24.22 5.54
CA ALA A 107 -12.35 23.05 5.66
C ALA A 107 -12.02 21.94 4.62
N ASP A 108 -11.15 22.23 3.64
CA ASP A 108 -10.61 21.21 2.74
C ASP A 108 -9.64 20.28 3.50
N PRO A 109 -9.90 18.96 3.59
CA PRO A 109 -9.06 18.08 4.39
C PRO A 109 -7.59 18.00 3.93
N ASN A 110 -7.32 18.13 2.63
CA ASN A 110 -5.96 18.13 2.10
C ASN A 110 -5.21 19.38 2.55
N ALA A 111 -5.82 20.56 2.39
CA ALA A 111 -5.26 21.83 2.82
C ALA A 111 -5.06 21.88 4.34
N ALA A 112 -6.08 21.48 5.12
CA ALA A 112 -6.03 21.46 6.59
C ALA A 112 -4.86 20.62 7.12
N THR A 113 -4.65 19.44 6.53
CA THR A 113 -3.62 18.50 6.98
C THR A 113 -2.26 18.71 6.29
N GLY A 114 -2.18 19.65 5.34
CA GLY A 114 -0.99 19.89 4.52
C GLY A 114 -0.62 18.73 3.61
N ILE A 115 -1.57 17.84 3.30
CA ILE A 115 -1.36 16.72 2.39
C ILE A 115 -1.53 17.20 0.96
N GLY A 116 -0.54 16.91 0.11
CA GLY A 116 -0.53 17.37 -1.28
C GLY A 116 -1.76 16.87 -2.07
N ALA A 117 -2.22 17.70 -3.01
CA ALA A 117 -3.38 17.40 -3.88
C ALA A 117 -3.20 16.17 -4.81
N SER A 118 -2.03 15.53 -4.80
CA SER A 118 -1.79 14.26 -5.48
C SER A 118 -2.47 13.06 -4.79
N TYR A 119 -2.84 13.20 -3.51
CA TYR A 119 -3.61 12.19 -2.78
C TYR A 119 -5.07 12.62 -2.73
N GLY A 120 -5.99 11.69 -2.93
CA GLY A 120 -7.39 11.93 -2.55
C GLY A 120 -7.56 11.65 -1.06
N LEU A 121 -8.27 12.54 -0.36
CA LEU A 121 -8.50 12.40 1.08
C LEU A 121 -9.98 12.53 1.40
N ASN A 122 -10.46 11.63 2.25
CA ASN A 122 -11.82 11.67 2.78
C ASN A 122 -11.77 11.49 4.29
N VAL A 123 -12.47 12.34 5.01
CA VAL A 123 -12.62 12.25 6.46
C VAL A 123 -14.07 11.93 6.76
N THR A 124 -14.29 10.94 7.61
CA THR A 124 -15.63 10.55 8.05
C THR A 124 -15.65 10.39 9.55
N LEU A 125 -16.61 11.04 10.20
CA LEU A 125 -16.96 10.82 11.59
C LEU A 125 -18.10 9.81 11.66
N SER A 126 -17.97 8.82 12.53
CA SER A 126 -18.98 7.78 12.70
C SER A 126 -19.25 7.48 14.17
N GLN A 127 -20.48 7.10 14.47
CA GLN A 127 -20.92 6.67 15.79
C GLN A 127 -21.63 5.33 15.65
N ASN A 128 -21.26 4.33 16.45
CA ASN A 128 -21.86 2.99 16.40
C ASN A 128 -21.87 2.34 15.00
N ARG A 129 -20.85 2.63 14.17
CA ARG A 129 -20.69 2.21 12.76
C ARG A 129 -21.65 2.88 11.77
N SER A 130 -22.42 3.87 12.22
CA SER A 130 -23.20 4.75 11.35
C SER A 130 -22.38 6.00 11.04
N VAL A 131 -22.35 6.40 9.77
CA VAL A 131 -21.74 7.68 9.37
C VAL A 131 -22.59 8.82 9.92
N VAL A 132 -21.93 9.75 10.59
CA VAL A 132 -22.54 10.98 11.11
C VAL A 132 -22.22 12.11 10.15
N GLU A 133 -20.92 12.38 9.94
CA GLU A 133 -20.44 13.42 9.03
C GLU A 133 -19.37 12.89 8.08
N THR A 134 -19.25 13.53 6.91
CA THR A 134 -18.19 13.25 5.95
C THR A 134 -17.80 14.49 5.16
N THR A 135 -16.50 14.69 4.95
CA THR A 135 -15.94 15.76 4.10
C THR A 135 -14.76 15.24 3.25
N GLY A 136 -14.29 16.06 2.31
CA GLY A 136 -13.26 15.74 1.33
C GLY A 136 -13.80 15.03 0.09
N GLU A 137 -12.90 14.43 -0.69
CA GLU A 137 -13.27 13.82 -1.96
C GLU A 137 -14.15 12.57 -1.76
N PRO A 138 -15.02 12.24 -2.74
CA PRO A 138 -15.74 10.98 -2.74
C PRO A 138 -14.79 9.77 -2.78
N VAL A 139 -14.98 8.83 -1.85
CA VAL A 139 -14.17 7.60 -1.78
C VAL A 139 -14.33 6.78 -3.07
N PRO A 140 -13.25 6.46 -3.79
CA PRO A 140 -13.34 5.74 -5.05
C PRO A 140 -13.65 4.26 -4.82
N THR A 141 -14.35 3.66 -5.79
CA THR A 141 -14.66 2.21 -5.80
C THR A 141 -13.76 1.40 -6.73
N THR A 142 -12.87 2.07 -7.46
CA THR A 142 -12.04 1.48 -8.53
C THR A 142 -10.55 1.41 -8.22
N ARG A 143 -10.11 1.86 -7.04
CA ARG A 143 -8.71 1.90 -6.62
C ARG A 143 -8.54 1.43 -5.19
N SER A 144 -7.32 1.06 -4.81
CA SER A 144 -6.96 0.75 -3.42
C SER A 144 -7.15 1.98 -2.53
N VAL A 145 -7.85 1.79 -1.41
CA VAL A 145 -8.07 2.83 -0.39
C VAL A 145 -7.44 2.37 0.92
N VAL A 146 -6.59 3.21 1.51
CA VAL A 146 -6.03 2.98 2.84
C VAL A 146 -6.83 3.78 3.86
N THR A 147 -7.13 3.20 5.02
CA THR A 147 -7.90 3.87 6.09
C THR A 147 -7.11 3.89 7.40
N ALA A 148 -6.96 5.07 7.99
CA ALA A 148 -6.57 5.25 9.38
C ALA A 148 -7.81 5.57 10.23
N ARG A 149 -7.84 5.09 11.47
CA ARG A 149 -8.96 5.28 12.41
C ARG A 149 -8.46 5.77 13.75
N ARG A 150 -9.22 6.66 14.39
CA ARG A 150 -8.99 7.16 15.74
C ARG A 150 -10.30 7.15 16.51
N ALA A 151 -10.23 6.69 17.75
CA ALA A 151 -11.33 6.81 18.70
C ALA A 151 -11.21 8.20 19.33
N VAL A 152 -12.30 8.98 19.30
CA VAL A 152 -12.32 10.37 19.77
C VAL A 152 -13.59 10.61 20.58
N LEU A 153 -13.54 11.58 21.50
CA LEU A 153 -14.72 12.05 22.22
C LEU A 153 -15.23 13.34 21.58
N LEU A 154 -16.53 13.43 21.37
CA LEU A 154 -17.21 14.64 20.88
C LEU A 154 -18.51 14.78 21.68
N ASP A 155 -18.70 15.91 22.35
CA ASP A 155 -19.82 16.15 23.29
C ASP A 155 -19.96 15.07 24.37
N GLY A 156 -18.86 14.43 24.76
CA GLY A 156 -18.82 13.34 25.75
C GLY A 156 -19.17 11.95 25.19
N ASP A 157 -19.53 11.85 23.91
CA ASP A 157 -19.83 10.60 23.24
C ASP A 157 -18.64 10.07 22.43
N LEU A 158 -18.44 8.75 22.46
CA LEU A 158 -17.38 8.09 21.71
C LEU A 158 -17.72 7.98 20.22
N HIS A 159 -16.84 8.52 19.39
CA HIS A 159 -16.90 8.46 17.93
C HIS A 159 -15.65 7.79 17.35
N GLU A 160 -15.77 7.30 16.12
CA GLU A 160 -14.63 6.89 15.29
C GLU A 160 -14.45 7.90 14.15
N LEU A 161 -13.33 8.61 14.17
CA LEU A 161 -12.87 9.43 13.05
C LEU A 161 -12.02 8.54 12.14
N SER A 162 -12.41 8.45 10.88
CA SER A 162 -11.72 7.67 9.85
C SER A 162 -11.21 8.57 8.73
N VAL A 163 -9.93 8.42 8.38
CA VAL A 163 -9.30 9.11 7.26
C VAL A 163 -8.96 8.09 6.19
N ARG A 164 -9.47 8.30 4.98
CA ARG A 164 -9.25 7.45 3.81
C ARG A 164 -8.38 8.17 2.79
N VAL A 165 -7.38 7.47 2.26
CA VAL A 165 -6.40 8.00 1.32
C VAL A 165 -6.24 7.06 0.12
N TRP A 166 -6.15 7.63 -1.09
CA TRP A 166 -5.95 6.89 -2.35
C TRP A 166 -5.23 7.68 -3.44
#